data_AF-A0A5E7Z2Q8-F1
#
_entry.id   AF-A0A5E7Z2Q8-F1
#
_cell.length_a   1.000
_cell.length_b   1.000
_cell.length_c   1.000
_cell.angle_alpha   90.00
_cell.angle_beta   90.00
_cell.angle_gamma   90.00
#
_symmetry.space_group_name_H-M   'P 1'
#
loop_
_entity.id
_entity.type
_entity.pdbx_description
1 polymer ?
#
loop_
_entity_poly.entity_id
_entity_poly.type
_entity_poly.pdbx_seq_one_letter_code
_entity_poly.pdbx_strand_id
1 'polypeptide(L)' 'MNVNDTRKAIKALPHMTVTRNDGEWRVTVLFQSVAARNPAKSDRWCREKQEKLAYYTNDADDALGTARDMSKRWEAAK' A
#
# COMPACT_ATOMS: atom_id res chain seq x y z
N MET A 1 3.55 -15.21 10.68
CA MET A 1 2.34 -15.40 9.84
C MET A 1 2.75 -15.99 8.49
N ASN A 2 1.94 -16.80 7.78
CA ASN A 2 2.33 -17.25 6.44
C ASN A 2 2.10 -16.14 5.39
N VAL A 3 2.75 -16.25 4.23
CA VAL A 3 2.71 -15.23 3.16
C VAL A 3 1.28 -14.92 2.68
N ASN A 4 0.43 -15.94 2.57
CA ASN A 4 -0.93 -15.74 2.09
C ASN A 4 -1.77 -14.98 3.14
N ASP A 5 -1.57 -15.28 4.42
CA ASP A 5 -2.26 -14.62 5.51
C ASP A 5 -1.82 -13.15 5.63
N THR A 6 -0.51 -12.86 5.56
CA THR A 6 0.00 -11.47 5.53
C THR A 6 -0.58 -10.69 4.37
N ARG A 7 -0.58 -11.28 3.16
CA ARG A 7 -1.15 -10.65 1.98
C ARG A 7 -2.65 -10.37 2.15
N LYS A 8 -3.42 -11.32 2.67
CA LYS A 8 -4.87 -11.14 2.93
C LYS A 8 -5.11 -10.06 3.98
N ALA A 9 -4.36 -10.06 5.07
CA ALA A 9 -4.48 -9.07 6.14
C ALA A 9 -4.21 -7.65 5.63
N ILE A 10 -3.17 -7.46 4.81
CA ILE A 10 -2.87 -6.14 4.22
C ILE A 10 -3.98 -5.70 3.25
N LYS A 11 -4.47 -6.61 2.39
CA LYS A 11 -5.55 -6.29 1.43
C LYS A 11 -6.90 -6.02 2.08
N ALA A 12 -7.12 -6.48 3.31
CA ALA A 12 -8.30 -6.17 4.09
C ALA A 12 -8.28 -4.73 4.67
N LEU A 13 -7.12 -4.06 4.68
CA LEU A 13 -6.99 -2.70 5.16
C LEU A 13 -7.52 -1.69 4.13
N PRO A 14 -8.24 -0.64 4.57
CA PRO A 14 -8.71 0.42 3.68
C PRO A 14 -7.58 1.04 2.87
N HIS A 15 -7.83 1.22 1.57
CA HIS A 15 -6.93 1.88 0.63
C HIS A 15 -5.56 1.21 0.44
N MET A 16 -5.31 0.00 0.95
CA MET A 16 -3.99 -0.64 0.86
C MET A 16 -3.91 -1.68 -0.25
N THR A 17 -2.71 -1.83 -0.81
CA THR A 17 -2.35 -2.91 -1.71
C THR A 17 -0.95 -3.41 -1.41
N VAL A 18 -0.67 -4.65 -1.82
CA VAL A 18 0.61 -5.29 -1.59
C VAL A 18 0.97 -6.25 -2.71
N THR A 19 2.23 -6.25 -3.10
CA THR A 19 2.86 -7.27 -3.95
C THR A 19 4.03 -7.90 -3.20
N ARG A 20 4.42 -9.11 -3.60
CA ARG A 20 5.62 -9.76 -3.07
C ARG A 20 6.39 -10.39 -4.21
N ASN A 21 7.64 -9.96 -4.42
CA ASN A 21 8.53 -10.42 -5.48
C ASN A 21 9.83 -10.90 -4.84
N ASP A 22 10.28 -12.11 -5.16
CA ASP A 22 11.55 -12.69 -4.68
C ASP A 22 11.80 -12.58 -3.16
N GLY A 23 10.73 -12.66 -2.38
CA GLY A 23 10.78 -12.57 -0.92
C GLY A 23 10.47 -11.19 -0.35
N GLU A 24 10.67 -10.13 -1.14
CA GLU A 24 10.44 -8.73 -0.75
C GLU A 24 8.98 -8.33 -0.92
N TRP A 25 8.43 -7.75 0.15
CA TRP A 25 7.12 -7.13 0.17
C TRP A 25 7.21 -5.70 -0.33
N ARG A 26 6.29 -5.32 -1.21
CA ARG A 26 6.03 -3.93 -1.59
C ARG A 26 4.63 -3.56 -1.11
N VAL A 27 4.55 -2.73 -0.09
CA VAL A 27 3.29 -2.24 0.51
C VAL A 27 3.06 -0.80 0.05
N THR A 28 1.86 -0.48 -0.44
CA THR A 28 1.53 0.89 -0.84
C THR A 28 0.02 1.14 -0.83
N VAL A 29 -0.38 2.38 -1.13
CA VAL A 29 -1.77 2.78 -1.28
C VAL A 29 -2.34 2.29 -2.62
N LEU A 30 -3.61 1.88 -2.67
CA LEU A 30 -4.33 1.53 -3.90
C LEU A 30 -4.31 2.68 -4.90
N PHE A 31 -4.06 2.35 -6.17
CA PHE A 31 -4.02 3.34 -7.25
C PHE A 31 -5.33 4.13 -7.34
N GLN A 32 -6.47 3.46 -7.25
CA GLN A 32 -7.78 4.14 -7.29
C GLN A 32 -7.95 5.14 -6.15
N SER A 33 -7.32 4.89 -5.00
CA SER A 33 -7.41 5.80 -3.86
C SER A 33 -6.58 7.06 -4.10
N VAL A 34 -5.39 6.91 -4.69
CA VAL A 34 -4.56 8.05 -5.11
C VAL A 34 -5.29 8.88 -6.17
N ALA A 35 -5.86 8.22 -7.19
CA ALA A 35 -6.60 8.88 -8.25
C ALA A 35 -7.85 9.61 -7.74
N ALA A 36 -8.62 8.97 -6.83
CA ALA A 36 -9.80 9.58 -6.23
C ALA A 36 -9.50 10.88 -5.46
N ARG A 37 -8.35 10.96 -4.76
CA ARG A 37 -7.91 12.19 -4.09
C ARG A 37 -7.34 13.25 -5.02
N ASN A 38 -6.95 12.86 -6.24
CA ASN A 38 -6.25 13.74 -7.18
C ASN A 38 -6.90 13.66 -8.57
N PRO A 39 -8.19 13.99 -8.73
CA PRO A 39 -8.93 13.77 -9.98
C PRO A 39 -8.38 14.58 -11.17
N ALA A 40 -7.67 15.68 -10.92
CA ALA A 40 -7.03 16.50 -11.95
C ALA A 40 -5.64 15.98 -12.39
N LYS A 41 -5.12 14.92 -11.76
CA LYS A 41 -3.80 14.36 -12.08
C LYS A 41 -3.93 13.17 -13.02
N SER A 42 -2.94 13.01 -13.89
CA SER A 42 -2.90 11.89 -14.83
C SER A 42 -2.59 10.57 -14.13
N ASP A 43 -2.97 9.46 -14.76
CA ASP A 43 -2.63 8.11 -14.31
C ASP A 43 -1.14 7.93 -14.08
N ARG A 44 -0.30 8.50 -14.96
CA ARG A 44 1.16 8.48 -14.80
C ARG A 44 1.58 9.13 -13.49
N TRP A 45 1.07 10.33 -13.20
CA TRP A 45 1.38 11.01 -11.95
C TRP A 45 0.91 10.20 -10.73
N CYS A 46 -0.27 9.59 -10.81
CA CYS A 46 -0.81 8.74 -9.74
C CYS A 46 0.05 7.49 -9.49
N ARG A 47 0.58 6.86 -10.55
CA ARG A 47 1.53 5.73 -10.44
C ARG A 47 2.86 6.17 -9.83
N GLU A 48 3.42 7.28 -10.28
CA GLU A 48 4.65 7.84 -9.71
C GLU A 48 4.46 8.21 -8.23
N LYS A 49 3.30 8.76 -7.87
CA LYS A 49 2.98 9.09 -6.48
C LYS A 49 2.80 7.82 -5.63
N GLN A 50 2.12 6.80 -6.13
CA GLN A 50 1.98 5.51 -5.47
C GLN A 50 3.35 4.86 -5.21
N GLU A 51 4.25 4.91 -6.19
CA GLU A 51 5.60 4.39 -6.04
C GLU A 51 6.40 5.15 -4.98
N LYS A 52 6.31 6.48 -4.95
CA LYS A 52 6.91 7.31 -3.90
C LYS A 52 6.37 7.04 -2.50
N LEU A 53 5.17 6.47 -2.40
CA LEU A 53 4.56 6.07 -1.13
C LEU A 53 4.86 4.60 -0.78
N ALA A 54 5.45 3.83 -1.69
CA ALA A 54 5.69 2.42 -1.45
C ALA A 54 6.76 2.19 -0.38
N TYR A 55 6.54 1.15 0.41
CA TYR A 55 7.48 0.65 1.40
C TYR A 55 7.89 -0.77 1.03
N TYR A 56 9.20 -1.04 1.14
CA TYR A 56 9.82 -2.31 0.76
C TYR A 56 10.45 -2.96 1.99
N THR A 57 10.16 -4.23 2.22
CA THR A 57 10.71 -5.00 3.35
C THR A 57 10.69 -6.49 3.08
N ASN A 58 11.65 -7.23 3.63
CA ASN A 58 11.65 -8.70 3.55
C ASN A 58 10.90 -9.36 4.73
N ASP A 59 10.48 -8.57 5.72
CA ASP A 59 9.81 -9.03 6.92
C ASP A 59 8.28 -8.90 6.76
N ALA A 60 7.56 -9.98 7.06
CA ALA A 60 6.12 -10.04 6.87
C ALA A 60 5.33 -9.29 7.96
N ASP A 61 5.85 -9.23 9.19
CA ASP A 61 5.22 -8.55 10.32
C ASP A 61 5.43 -7.04 10.19
N ASP A 62 6.62 -6.62 9.75
CA ASP A 62 6.92 -5.23 9.39
C ASP A 62 6.07 -4.72 8.22
N ALA A 63 5.89 -5.54 7.17
CA ALA A 63 5.00 -5.22 6.05
C ALA A 63 3.57 -4.97 6.53
N LEU A 64 3.05 -5.81 7.43
CA LEU A 64 1.71 -5.65 7.98
C LEU A 64 1.60 -4.43 8.91
N GLY A 65 2.60 -4.21 9.77
CA GLY A 65 2.67 -3.03 10.65
C GLY A 65 2.63 -1.74 9.85
N THR A 66 3.49 -1.64 8.83
CA THR A 66 3.56 -0.49 7.94
C THR A 66 2.25 -0.29 7.17
N ALA A 67 1.62 -1.36 6.66
CA ALA A 67 0.33 -1.25 5.97
C ALA A 67 -0.77 -0.66 6.87
N ARG A 68 -0.82 -1.05 8.16
CA ARG A 68 -1.78 -0.51 9.13
C ARG A 68 -1.56 0.98 9.36
N ASP A 69 -0.30 1.39 9.53
CA ASP A 69 0.06 2.79 9.73
C ASP A 69 -0.24 3.65 8.49
N MET A 70 0.09 3.15 7.30
CA MET A 70 -0.24 3.81 6.03
C MET A 70 -1.75 3.96 5.85
N SER A 71 -2.52 2.91 6.10
CA SER A 71 -3.99 2.93 6.01
C SER A 71 -4.57 3.98 6.96
N LYS A 72 -4.13 3.99 8.22
CA LYS A 72 -4.57 4.97 9.23
C LYS A 72 -4.23 6.40 8.84
N ARG A 73 -2.99 6.65 8.39
CA ARG A 73 -2.56 7.99 7.93
C ARG A 73 -3.34 8.45 6.69
N TRP A 74 -3.62 7.52 5.78
CA TRP A 74 -4.43 7.82 4.61
C TRP A 74 -5.82 8.25 5.05
N GLU A 75 -6.53 7.45 5.85
CA GLU A 75 -7.88 7.76 6.36
C GLU A 75 -7.97 9.07 7.14
N ALA A 76 -6.91 9.45 7.87
CA ALA A 76 -6.87 10.71 8.62
C ALA A 76 -6.68 11.95 7.73
N ALA A 77 -6.01 11.81 6.58
CA ALA A 77 -5.69 12.92 5.67
C ALA A 77 -6.85 13.27 4.71
N LYS A 78 -8.10 13.29 5.21
CA LYS A 78 -9.31 13.67 4.45
C LYS A 78 -9.32 15.16 4.13
#